data_AF-A0A966MHQ7-F1
#
_entry.id   AF-A0A966MHQ7-F1
#
_cell.length_a   1.000
_cell.length_b   1.000
_cell.length_c   1.000
_cell.angle_alpha   90.00
_cell.angle_beta   90.00
_cell.angle_gamma   90.00
#
_symmetry.space_group_name_H-M   'P 1'
#
loop_
_entity.id
_entity.type
_entity.pdbx_description
1 polymer ?
#
loop_
_entity_poly.entity_id
_entity_poly.type
_entity_poly.pdbx_seq_one_letter_code
_entity_poly.pdbx_strand_id
1 'polypeptide(L)'
;IPTHIEKLIKERKYPDAIKAIDAALVKTPRNVQLRFIKARLQVELRDVNAARATWIEITQQFPELPEPYNNLAALAANQGQWIEARDYLELALKLRPDYVLAQGNLADVYLRLADRYYSSAGKLQPNQREYGLRAKAIKEILNPPPKSPNRPNSPISKP
;
A
#
# COMPACT_ATOMS: atom_id res chain seq x y z
N ILE A 1 -4.67 17.79 -16.31
CA ILE A 1 -5.27 18.39 -15.09
C ILE A 1 -5.30 19.91 -15.35
N PRO A 2 -6.13 20.75 -14.71
CA PRO A 2 -6.03 22.19 -14.94
C PRO A 2 -4.60 22.70 -14.74
N THR A 3 -4.06 23.47 -15.68
CA THR A 3 -2.63 23.86 -15.73
C THR A 3 -2.14 24.57 -14.46
N HIS A 4 -3.03 25.34 -13.81
CA HIS A 4 -2.72 25.98 -12.53
C HIS A 4 -2.48 24.96 -11.40
N ILE A 5 -3.29 23.90 -11.31
CA ILE A 5 -3.11 22.83 -10.32
C ILE A 5 -1.78 22.10 -10.55
N GLU A 6 -1.43 21.83 -11.82
CA GLU A 6 -0.16 21.20 -12.16
C GLU A 6 1.05 22.06 -11.73
N LYS A 7 0.95 23.39 -11.90
CA LYS A 7 1.98 24.33 -11.42
C LYS A 7 2.13 24.27 -9.90
N LEU A 8 1.04 24.29 -9.15
CA LEU A 8 1.08 24.22 -7.68
C LEU A 8 1.71 22.91 -7.17
N ILE A 9 1.41 21.78 -7.84
CA ILE A 9 2.02 20.49 -7.51
C ILE A 9 3.53 20.50 -7.77
N LYS A 10 3.97 21.03 -8.92
CA LYS A 10 5.41 21.16 -9.26
C LYS A 10 6.16 22.03 -8.25
N GLU A 11 5.53 23.09 -7.75
CA GLU A 11 6.07 23.98 -6.72
C GLU A 11 5.95 23.40 -5.29
N ARG A 12 5.45 22.18 -5.13
CA ARG A 12 5.18 21.52 -3.83
C ARG A 12 4.23 22.30 -2.92
N LYS A 13 3.42 23.20 -3.49
CA LYS A 13 2.36 23.94 -2.78
C LYS A 13 1.10 23.07 -2.67
N TYR A 14 1.23 21.94 -1.98
CA TYR A 14 0.18 20.93 -1.89
C TYR A 14 -1.12 21.44 -1.24
N PRO A 15 -1.09 22.26 -0.17
CA PRO A 15 -2.34 22.81 0.39
C PRO A 15 -3.11 23.67 -0.60
N ASP A 16 -2.42 24.51 -1.37
CA ASP A 16 -3.04 25.36 -2.40
C ASP A 16 -3.54 24.52 -3.58
N ALA A 17 -2.78 23.50 -3.98
CA ALA A 17 -3.21 22.56 -5.02
C ALA A 17 -4.51 21.84 -4.63
N ILE A 18 -4.63 21.38 -3.38
CA ILE A 18 -5.84 20.74 -2.85
C ILE A 18 -7.02 21.71 -2.88
N LYS A 19 -6.85 22.96 -2.43
CA LYS A 19 -7.91 23.98 -2.52
C LYS A 19 -8.38 24.22 -3.96
N ALA A 20 -7.44 24.30 -4.90
CA ALA A 20 -7.76 24.46 -6.31
C ALA A 20 -8.46 23.22 -6.90
N ILE A 21 -8.09 22.01 -6.46
CA ILE A 21 -8.78 20.77 -6.81
C ILE A 21 -10.20 20.76 -6.26
N ASP A 22 -10.41 21.15 -5.00
CA ASP A 22 -11.73 21.20 -4.37
C ASP A 22 -12.66 22.15 -5.12
N ALA A 23 -12.19 23.35 -5.48
CA ALA A 23 -12.93 24.29 -6.31
C ALA A 23 -13.29 23.72 -7.70
N ALA A 24 -12.40 22.94 -8.31
CA ALA A 24 -12.66 22.26 -9.58
C ALA A 24 -13.67 21.10 -9.44
N LEU A 25 -13.64 20.38 -8.32
CA LEU A 25 -14.57 19.28 -8.03
C LEU A 25 -15.99 19.77 -7.78
N VAL A 26 -16.21 21.01 -7.32
CA VAL A 26 -17.56 21.61 -7.28
C VAL A 26 -18.19 21.65 -8.67
N LYS A 27 -17.40 22.00 -9.69
CA LYS A 27 -17.85 22.07 -11.10
C LYS A 27 -17.87 20.71 -11.79
N THR A 28 -17.02 19.78 -11.32
CA THR A 28 -16.87 18.45 -11.91
C THR A 28 -16.89 17.35 -10.84
N PRO A 29 -18.03 17.10 -10.15
CA PRO A 29 -18.07 16.27 -8.94
C PRO A 29 -17.62 14.82 -9.14
N ARG A 30 -17.80 14.29 -10.36
CA ARG A 30 -17.44 12.93 -10.78
C ARG A 30 -16.04 12.83 -11.39
N ASN A 31 -15.20 13.86 -11.31
CA ASN A 31 -13.85 13.80 -11.85
C ASN A 31 -12.93 12.98 -10.93
N VAL A 32 -12.92 11.66 -11.16
CA VAL A 32 -12.13 10.71 -10.37
C VAL A 32 -10.63 11.01 -10.42
N GLN A 33 -10.11 11.47 -11.56
CA GLN A 33 -8.69 11.79 -11.71
C GLN A 33 -8.26 12.91 -10.77
N LEU A 34 -9.08 13.95 -10.61
CA LEU A 34 -8.83 15.02 -9.63
C LEU A 34 -8.88 14.52 -8.18
N ARG A 35 -9.81 13.62 -7.85
CA ARG A 35 -9.87 13.00 -6.51
C ARG A 35 -8.64 12.13 -6.22
N PHE A 36 -8.14 11.37 -7.19
CA PHE A 36 -6.90 10.59 -7.06
C PHE A 36 -5.70 11.48 -6.74
N ILE A 37 -5.59 12.63 -7.41
CA ILE A 37 -4.52 13.59 -7.16
C ILE A 37 -4.67 14.18 -5.76
N LYS A 38 -5.88 14.62 -5.38
CA LYS A 38 -6.15 15.13 -4.03
C LYS A 38 -5.69 14.13 -2.96
N ALA A 39 -6.11 12.87 -3.08
CA ALA A 39 -5.77 11.83 -2.13
C ALA A 39 -4.25 11.58 -2.06
N ARG A 40 -3.56 11.55 -3.21
CA ARG A 40 -2.09 11.45 -3.25
C ARG A 40 -1.41 12.63 -2.56
N LEU A 41 -1.85 13.86 -2.81
CA LEU A 41 -1.29 15.05 -2.16
C LEU A 41 -1.52 15.06 -0.65
N GLN A 42 -2.65 14.53 -0.18
CA GLN A 42 -2.91 14.34 1.26
C GLN A 42 -1.94 13.33 1.87
N VAL A 43 -1.61 12.24 1.16
CA VAL A 43 -0.55 11.30 1.59
C VAL A 43 0.81 11.98 1.67
N GLU A 44 1.19 12.79 0.68
CA GLU A 44 2.44 13.56 0.69
C GLU A 44 2.52 14.54 1.87
N LEU A 45 1.38 15.12 2.27
CA LEU A 45 1.25 15.97 3.46
C LEU A 45 1.23 15.19 4.79
N ARG A 46 1.29 13.85 4.73
CA ARG A 46 1.09 12.95 5.88
C ARG A 46 -0.28 13.11 6.58
N ASP A 47 -1.24 13.71 5.90
CA ASP A 47 -2.63 13.76 6.35
C ASP A 47 -3.35 12.47 5.95
N VAL A 48 -3.02 11.41 6.69
CA VAL A 48 -3.53 10.05 6.41
C VAL A 48 -5.06 9.98 6.57
N ASN A 49 -5.63 10.78 7.47
CA ASN A 49 -7.07 10.80 7.71
C ASN A 49 -7.81 11.39 6.50
N ALA A 50 -7.34 12.54 6.00
CA ALA A 50 -7.95 13.15 4.82
C ALA A 50 -7.74 12.30 3.56
N ALA A 51 -6.54 11.69 3.40
CA ALA A 51 -6.27 10.75 2.31
C ALA A 51 -7.22 9.55 2.32
N ARG A 52 -7.40 8.91 3.48
CA ARG A 52 -8.31 7.78 3.66
C ARG A 52 -9.74 8.17 3.32
N ALA A 53 -10.23 9.31 3.81
CA ALA A 53 -11.56 9.81 3.49
C ALA A 53 -11.74 9.99 1.97
N THR A 54 -10.80 10.63 1.28
CA THR A 54 -10.87 10.82 -0.17
C THR A 54 -10.84 9.50 -0.93
N TRP A 55 -10.04 8.52 -0.50
CA TRP A 55 -10.03 7.19 -1.13
C TRP A 55 -11.36 6.44 -0.93
N ILE A 56 -11.96 6.51 0.26
CA ILE A 56 -13.29 5.94 0.53
C ILE A 56 -14.35 6.61 -0.34
N GLU A 57 -14.31 7.93 -0.53
CA GLU A 57 -15.23 8.61 -1.44
C GLU A 57 -15.10 8.08 -2.87
N ILE A 58 -13.87 7.78 -3.31
CA ILE A 58 -13.64 7.20 -4.64
C ILE A 58 -14.24 5.79 -4.73
N THR A 59 -14.04 4.92 -3.72
CA THR A 59 -14.62 3.56 -3.75
C THR A 59 -16.14 3.57 -3.70
N GLN A 60 -16.75 4.56 -3.06
CA GLN A 60 -18.21 4.72 -3.03
C GLN A 60 -18.77 5.18 -4.38
N GLN A 61 -18.07 6.07 -5.09
CA GLN A 61 -18.52 6.61 -6.38
C GLN A 61 -18.14 5.74 -7.58
N PHE A 62 -17.04 4.99 -7.46
CA PHE A 62 -16.42 4.18 -8.51
C PHE A 62 -15.97 2.82 -7.94
N PRO A 63 -16.90 1.97 -7.46
CA PRO A 63 -16.59 0.70 -6.81
C PRO A 63 -15.91 -0.33 -7.74
N GLU A 64 -15.94 -0.11 -9.06
CA GLU A 64 -15.31 -0.94 -10.07
C GLU A 64 -13.79 -0.72 -10.20
N LEU A 65 -13.26 0.37 -9.64
CA LEU A 65 -11.84 0.71 -9.73
C LEU A 65 -11.05 -0.07 -8.66
N PRO A 66 -10.04 -0.88 -9.03
CA PRO A 66 -9.21 -1.59 -8.05
C PRO A 66 -8.15 -0.69 -7.38
N GLU A 67 -7.72 0.38 -8.04
CA GLU A 67 -6.62 1.23 -7.57
C GLU A 67 -6.89 1.92 -6.22
N PRO A 68 -8.10 2.46 -5.92
CA PRO A 68 -8.40 3.05 -4.62
C PRO A 68 -8.30 2.04 -3.47
N TYR A 69 -8.72 0.79 -3.69
CA TYR A 69 -8.59 -0.28 -2.69
C TYR A 69 -7.11 -0.59 -2.43
N ASN A 70 -6.28 -0.70 -3.46
CA ASN A 70 -4.83 -0.84 -3.28
C ASN A 70 -4.21 0.34 -2.50
N ASN A 71 -4.67 1.58 -2.73
CA ASN A 71 -4.20 2.74 -1.97
C ASN A 71 -4.67 2.73 -0.50
N LEU A 72 -5.92 2.34 -0.23
CA LEU A 72 -6.43 2.15 1.13
C LEU A 72 -5.64 1.08 1.89
N ALA A 73 -5.30 -0.01 1.19
CA ALA A 73 -4.45 -1.05 1.76
C ALA A 73 -3.07 -0.54 2.15
N ALA A 74 -2.44 0.29 1.30
CA ALA A 74 -1.15 0.89 1.63
C ALA A 74 -1.23 1.80 2.87
N LEU A 75 -2.32 2.57 3.04
CA LEU A 75 -2.53 3.38 4.24
C LEU A 75 -2.73 2.53 5.49
N ALA A 76 -3.55 1.48 5.40
CA ALA A 76 -3.76 0.53 6.51
C ALA A 76 -2.47 -0.20 6.89
N ALA A 77 -1.71 -0.67 5.89
CA ALA A 77 -0.40 -1.31 6.06
C ALA A 77 0.60 -0.40 6.80
N ASN A 78 0.69 0.88 6.41
CA ASN A 78 1.54 1.86 7.07
C ASN A 78 1.17 2.11 8.55
N GLN A 79 -0.08 1.84 8.93
CA GLN A 79 -0.57 1.92 10.31
C GLN A 79 -0.48 0.58 11.06
N GLY A 80 0.08 -0.48 10.45
CA GLY A 80 0.14 -1.82 11.04
C GLY A 80 -1.20 -2.56 11.10
N GLN A 81 -2.22 -2.05 10.40
CA GLN A 81 -3.56 -2.61 10.29
C GLN A 81 -3.59 -3.69 9.19
N TRP A 82 -2.80 -4.75 9.38
CA TRP A 82 -2.56 -5.77 8.35
C TRP A 82 -3.82 -6.52 7.90
N ILE A 83 -4.80 -6.70 8.79
CA ILE A 83 -6.08 -7.35 8.43
C ILE A 83 -6.89 -6.46 7.48
N GLU A 84 -7.03 -5.17 7.81
CA GLU A 84 -7.73 -4.22 6.94
C GLU A 84 -7.01 -4.07 5.58
N ALA A 85 -5.67 -4.04 5.59
CA ALA A 85 -4.89 -3.99 4.36
C ALA A 85 -5.13 -5.21 3.46
N ARG A 86 -5.21 -6.42 4.04
CA ARG A 86 -5.55 -7.65 3.32
C ARG A 86 -6.92 -7.52 2.66
N ASP A 87 -7.94 -7.11 3.42
CA ASP A 87 -9.32 -7.06 2.95
C ASP A 87 -9.46 -6.11 1.74
N TYR A 88 -8.80 -4.95 1.78
CA TYR A 88 -8.77 -4.04 0.63
C TYR A 88 -8.04 -4.64 -0.59
N LEU A 89 -6.91 -5.34 -0.39
CA LEU A 89 -6.18 -5.94 -1.50
C LEU A 89 -6.95 -7.10 -2.14
N GLU A 90 -7.68 -7.88 -1.35
CA GLU A 90 -8.57 -8.92 -1.85
C GLU A 90 -9.71 -8.32 -2.69
N LEU A 91 -10.27 -7.17 -2.27
CA LEU A 91 -11.22 -6.43 -3.09
C LEU A 91 -10.59 -5.94 -4.41
N ALA A 92 -9.38 -5.39 -4.36
CA ALA A 92 -8.67 -4.96 -5.57
C ALA A 92 -8.44 -6.12 -6.55
N LEU A 93 -8.05 -7.29 -6.05
CA LEU A 93 -7.82 -8.49 -6.87
C LEU A 93 -9.10 -9.17 -7.33
N LYS A 94 -10.21 -9.03 -6.59
CA LYS A 94 -11.53 -9.46 -7.06
C LYS A 94 -11.97 -8.66 -8.30
N LEU A 95 -11.67 -7.38 -8.33
CA LEU A 95 -11.98 -6.48 -9.45
C LEU A 95 -11.01 -6.65 -10.62
N ARG A 96 -9.72 -6.86 -10.34
CA ARG A 96 -8.67 -7.05 -11.33
C ARG A 96 -7.68 -8.15 -10.87
N PRO A 97 -7.93 -9.42 -11.20
CA PRO A 97 -7.10 -10.54 -10.75
C PRO A 97 -5.63 -10.48 -11.19
N ASP A 98 -5.35 -9.85 -12.33
CA ASP A 98 -4.01 -9.65 -12.91
C ASP A 98 -3.31 -8.37 -12.41
N TYR A 99 -3.83 -7.72 -11.37
CA TYR A 99 -3.23 -6.51 -10.81
C TYR A 99 -1.95 -6.83 -10.01
N VAL A 100 -0.82 -6.94 -10.73
CA VAL A 100 0.50 -7.35 -10.21
C VAL A 100 0.90 -6.60 -8.93
N LEU A 101 0.69 -5.28 -8.88
CA LEU A 101 1.03 -4.48 -7.71
C LEU A 101 0.22 -4.91 -6.47
N ALA A 102 -1.08 -5.15 -6.62
CA ALA A 102 -1.92 -5.62 -5.52
C ALA A 102 -1.57 -7.05 -5.09
N GLN A 103 -1.16 -7.93 -6.03
CA GLN A 103 -0.67 -9.27 -5.69
C GLN A 103 0.59 -9.21 -4.82
N GLY A 104 1.57 -8.37 -5.21
CA GLY A 104 2.79 -8.15 -4.44
C GLY A 104 2.50 -7.58 -3.05
N ASN A 105 1.67 -6.54 -2.97
CA ASN A 105 1.26 -5.95 -1.70
C ASN A 105 0.53 -6.95 -0.80
N LEU A 106 -0.31 -7.83 -1.37
CA LEU A 106 -1.05 -8.83 -0.61
C LEU A 106 -0.12 -9.92 -0.07
N ALA A 107 0.87 -10.34 -0.86
CA ALA A 107 1.91 -11.27 -0.40
C ALA A 107 2.69 -10.69 0.79
N ASP A 108 3.09 -9.42 0.71
CA ASP A 108 3.79 -8.73 1.81
C ASP A 108 2.92 -8.63 3.08
N VAL A 109 1.62 -8.33 2.91
CA VAL A 109 0.65 -8.32 4.02
C VAL A 109 0.53 -9.72 4.65
N TYR A 110 0.45 -10.78 3.84
CA TYR A 110 0.39 -12.15 4.35
C TYR A 110 1.64 -12.56 5.12
N LEU A 111 2.83 -12.17 4.65
CA LEU A 111 4.08 -12.40 5.39
C LEU A 111 4.06 -11.70 6.76
N ARG A 112 3.58 -10.45 6.83
CA ARG A 112 3.49 -9.71 8.09
C ARG A 112 2.46 -10.29 9.07
N LEU A 113 1.33 -10.77 8.55
CA LEU A 113 0.35 -11.49 9.36
C LEU A 113 0.93 -12.80 9.89
N ALA A 114 1.60 -13.58 9.05
CA ALA A 114 2.26 -14.82 9.45
C ALA A 114 3.31 -14.56 10.53
N ASP A 115 4.17 -13.54 10.39
CA ASP A 115 5.13 -13.16 11.43
C ASP A 115 4.43 -12.84 12.76
N ARG A 116 3.37 -12.02 12.73
CA ARG A 116 2.59 -11.65 13.93
C ARG A 116 2.09 -12.90 14.66
N TYR A 117 1.46 -13.82 13.94
CA TYR A 117 0.87 -15.01 14.55
C TYR A 117 1.92 -16.03 15.00
N TYR A 118 2.95 -16.31 14.20
CA TYR A 118 4.03 -17.20 14.62
C TYR A 118 4.82 -16.65 15.81
N SER A 119 5.12 -15.34 15.81
CA SER A 119 5.77 -14.69 16.94
C SER A 119 4.91 -14.75 18.21
N SER A 120 3.59 -14.62 18.10
CA SER A 120 2.67 -14.77 19.23
C SER A 120 2.61 -16.23 19.73
N ALA A 121 2.42 -17.19 18.82
CA ALA A 121 2.35 -18.61 19.14
C ALA A 121 3.64 -19.12 19.80
N GLY A 122 4.82 -18.74 19.29
CA GLY A 122 6.11 -19.12 19.88
C GLY A 122 6.35 -18.54 21.28
N LYS A 123 5.78 -17.37 21.60
CA LYS A 123 5.81 -16.81 22.97
C LYS A 123 4.89 -17.58 23.92
N LEU A 124 3.72 -17.98 23.45
CA LEU A 124 2.74 -18.71 24.26
C LEU A 124 3.14 -20.17 24.49
N GLN A 125 3.81 -20.79 23.51
CA GLN A 125 4.25 -22.18 23.59
C GLN A 125 5.73 -22.31 23.21
N PRO A 126 6.67 -21.96 24.12
CA PRO A 126 8.10 -22.01 23.82
C PRO A 126 8.65 -23.41 23.52
N ASN A 127 7.94 -24.47 23.94
CA ASN A 127 8.26 -25.86 23.60
C ASN A 127 7.97 -26.18 22.12
N GLN A 128 7.07 -25.45 21.46
CA GLN A 128 6.80 -25.54 20.02
C GLN A 128 7.79 -24.68 19.22
N ARG A 129 9.05 -25.13 19.18
CA ARG A 129 10.17 -24.42 18.53
C ARG A 129 9.91 -24.03 17.07
N GLU A 130 9.08 -24.78 16.38
CA GLU A 130 8.69 -24.53 14.99
C GLU A 130 8.14 -23.11 14.77
N TYR A 131 7.29 -22.60 15.67
CA TYR A 131 6.72 -21.26 15.50
C TYR A 131 7.79 -20.17 15.56
N GLY A 132 8.76 -20.30 16.46
CA GLY A 132 9.90 -19.39 16.53
C GLY A 132 10.77 -19.42 15.28
N LEU A 133 11.01 -20.62 14.72
CA LEU A 133 11.79 -20.79 13.49
C LEU A 133 11.06 -20.17 12.28
N ARG A 134 9.76 -20.42 12.14
CA ARG A 134 8.95 -19.84 11.05
C ARG A 134 8.88 -18.30 11.16
N ALA A 135 8.68 -17.76 12.35
CA ALA A 135 8.73 -16.30 12.57
C ALA A 135 10.08 -15.71 12.18
N LYS A 136 11.19 -16.35 12.57
CA LYS A 136 12.54 -15.89 12.20
C LYS A 136 12.75 -15.88 10.68
N ALA A 137 12.38 -16.97 9.99
CA ALA A 137 12.53 -17.06 8.54
C ALA A 137 11.71 -15.98 7.81
N ILE A 138 10.48 -15.71 8.25
CA ILE A 138 9.65 -14.65 7.67
C ILE A 138 10.28 -13.27 7.88
N LYS A 139 10.88 -13.00 9.05
CA LYS A 139 11.58 -11.73 9.29
C LYS A 139 12.79 -11.54 8.37
N GLU A 140 13.50 -12.60 8.03
CA GLU A 140 14.60 -12.57 7.07
C GLU A 140 14.10 -12.27 5.63
N ILE A 141 12.90 -12.72 5.27
CA ILE A 141 12.26 -12.36 3.99
C ILE A 141 11.84 -10.89 3.99
N LEU A 142 11.20 -10.43 5.08
CA LEU A 142 10.69 -9.05 5.20
C LEU A 142 11.83 -8.02 5.31
N ASN A 143 12.94 -8.39 5.95
CA ASN A 143 14.10 -7.54 6.18
C ASN A 143 15.36 -8.31 5.74
N PRO A 144 15.60 -8.45 4.43
CA PRO A 144 16.76 -9.19 3.95
C PRO A 144 18.04 -8.50 4.44
N PRO A 145 19.03 -9.26 4.93
CA PRO A 145 20.30 -8.69 5.32
C PRO A 145 20.95 -7.99 4.10
N PRO A 146 21.72 -6.92 4.32
CA PRO A 146 22.43 -6.26 3.23
C PRO A 146 23.27 -7.30 2.46
N LYS A 147 23.20 -7.27 1.12
CA LYS A 147 23.97 -8.19 0.27
C LYS A 147 25.44 -8.11 0.67
N SER A 148 26.00 -9.23 1.12
CA SER A 148 27.43 -9.35 1.40
C SER A 148 28.20 -9.05 0.10
N PRO A 149 29.22 -8.16 0.11
CA PRO A 149 29.92 -7.75 -1.10
C PRO A 149 30.73 -8.87 -1.80
N ASN A 150 30.84 -10.06 -1.21
CA ASN A 150 31.63 -11.17 -1.74
C ASN A 150 30.81 -12.46 -1.93
N ARG A 151 29.93 -12.50 -2.93
CA ARG A 151 29.64 -13.78 -3.61
C ARG A 151 30.14 -13.69 -5.05
N PRO A 152 31.26 -14.37 -5.40
CA PRO A 152 31.64 -14.49 -6.81
C PRO A 152 30.50 -15.17 -7.56
N ASN A 153 30.08 -14.57 -8.67
CA ASN A 153 29.13 -15.18 -9.60
C ASN A 153 29.67 -16.55 -10.00
N SER A 154 29.04 -17.62 -9.53
CA SER A 154 29.29 -18.95 -10.07
C SER A 154 28.82 -18.95 -11.52
N PRO A 155 29.69 -19.27 -12.50
CA PRO A 155 29.27 -19.36 -13.88
C PRO A 155 28.25 -20.50 -14.01
N ILE A 156 27.11 -20.21 -14.62
CA ILE A 156 26.10 -21.19 -14.98
C ILE A 156 26.76 -22.14 -16.00
N SER A 157 27.16 -23.33 -15.57
CA SER A 157 27.47 -24.42 -16.48
C SER A 157 26.16 -24.91 -17.10
N LYS A 158 25.93 -24.57 -18.37
CA LYS A 158 24.88 -25.21 -19.16
C LYS A 158 25.33 -26.62 -19.57
N PRO A 159 24.44 -27.62 -19.59
CA PRO A 159 24.67 -28.87 -20.30
C PRO A 159 24.67 -28.66 -21.82
#